data_AF-A0A1Q5PW55-F1
#
_entry.id   AF-A0A1Q5PW55-F1
#
_cell.length_a   1.000
_cell.length_b   1.000
_cell.length_c   1.000
_cell.angle_alpha   90.00
_cell.angle_beta   90.00
_cell.angle_gamma   90.00
#
_symmetry.space_group_name_H-M   'P 1'
#
loop_
_entity.id
_entity.type
_entity.pdbx_description
1 polymer ?
#
loop_
_entity_poly.entity_id
_entity_poly.type
_entity_poly.pdbx_seq_one_letter_code
_entity_poly.pdbx_strand_id
1 'polypeptide(L)'
;MANEWSWGDDQQVPGPPSSATPGQPTGTPSGLPAYGQYATGPTGGGPSGGPGNYPPGLWVPKPGIIPLRPLRFGDIVNGAFGAIRANPAVMFGMSFLVMLVVAAIGGVFSYYTERQLLAQASADANLEELWESILPSTLPMLVPLLLALLATTVLSGLIVLAVSRAVLGRVLGPGAVWKQVRGRIPALLGLTVIVYVLQLLPAAVIIALLAGLATLMRDSGWDPGAALFLLVVPGLGGLAASAYLSIRLLFAAPVLILEKTTVGAAIKRSLALTRRSFWRLFGIIIVTGILAGIVSGFISSFITLPVLAFMSISSDPSQATPPAAVAVLYLGQALASTFTVPFTAATTALLYIDQRIRRESLDVELARAAQQ
;
A
#
# COMPACT_ATOMS: atom_id res chain seq x y z
N MET A 1 -25.67 -8.79 13.59
CA MET A 1 -26.83 -9.34 12.87
C MET A 1 -26.33 -9.86 11.52
N ALA A 2 -26.54 -11.16 11.30
CA ALA A 2 -26.38 -11.99 10.10
C ALA A 2 -25.14 -11.83 9.19
N ASN A 3 -24.36 -12.92 9.08
CA ASN A 3 -23.30 -13.15 8.11
C ASN A 3 -23.89 -13.42 6.71
N GLU A 4 -23.80 -12.48 5.79
CA GLU A 4 -24.13 -12.68 4.35
C GLU A 4 -22.97 -13.29 3.54
N TRP A 5 -22.23 -14.23 4.13
CA TRP A 5 -21.20 -15.01 3.43
C TRP A 5 -21.56 -16.50 3.42
N SER A 6 -22.84 -16.80 3.14
CA SER A 6 -23.26 -18.12 2.68
C SER A 6 -22.90 -18.22 1.20
N TRP A 7 -22.00 -19.14 0.90
CA TRP A 7 -21.67 -19.54 -0.46
C TRP A 7 -22.47 -20.82 -0.76
N GLY A 8 -23.40 -20.72 -1.70
CA GLY A 8 -24.20 -21.86 -2.19
C GLY A 8 -25.54 -21.97 -1.48
N ASP A 9 -26.60 -21.54 -2.15
CA ASP A 9 -27.94 -22.15 -2.15
C ASP A 9 -28.84 -21.28 -3.03
N ASP A 10 -28.80 -21.55 -4.34
CA ASP A 10 -29.88 -21.24 -5.28
C ASP A 10 -29.53 -21.92 -6.60
N GLN A 11 -29.71 -23.24 -6.67
CA GLN A 11 -30.22 -23.98 -7.84
C GLN A 11 -30.69 -25.37 -7.37
N GLN A 12 -32.01 -25.50 -7.23
CA GLN A 12 -32.69 -26.79 -7.10
C GLN A 12 -32.55 -27.56 -8.42
N VAL A 13 -31.90 -28.72 -8.39
CA VAL A 13 -31.99 -29.73 -9.45
C VAL A 13 -32.47 -31.04 -8.81
N PRO A 14 -33.66 -31.56 -9.17
CA PRO A 14 -34.15 -32.83 -8.66
C PRO A 14 -33.45 -34.01 -9.33
N GLY A 15 -33.10 -35.03 -8.56
CA GLY A 15 -32.91 -36.41 -9.05
C GLY A 15 -33.43 -37.40 -8.00
N PRO A 16 -33.49 -38.72 -8.28
CA PRO A 16 -33.56 -39.47 -9.54
C PRO A 16 -34.83 -40.38 -9.61
N PRO A 17 -35.00 -41.22 -10.65
CA PRO A 17 -35.73 -42.47 -10.46
C PRO A 17 -34.86 -43.70 -10.67
N SER A 18 -35.07 -44.65 -9.76
CA SER A 18 -34.56 -46.01 -9.69
C SER A 18 -35.13 -46.93 -10.78
N SER A 19 -34.31 -47.82 -11.33
CA SER A 19 -34.78 -49.04 -11.98
C SER A 19 -33.89 -50.22 -11.60
N ALA A 20 -34.51 -51.20 -10.94
CA ALA A 20 -33.94 -52.50 -10.58
C ALA A 20 -34.14 -53.50 -11.71
N THR A 21 -33.17 -54.40 -11.91
CA THR A 21 -33.34 -55.64 -12.69
C THR A 21 -32.49 -56.76 -12.07
N PRO A 22 -32.99 -58.01 -11.90
CA PRO A 22 -32.27 -59.11 -11.24
C PRO A 22 -31.76 -60.22 -12.20
N GLY A 23 -30.69 -60.95 -11.82
CA GLY A 23 -30.43 -62.33 -12.30
C GLY A 23 -28.97 -62.75 -12.64
N GLN A 24 -28.37 -63.55 -11.74
CA GLN A 24 -27.19 -64.47 -11.71
C GLN A 24 -26.80 -65.36 -12.94
N PRO A 25 -25.77 -66.28 -12.90
CA PRO A 25 -24.42 -66.33 -12.25
C PRO A 25 -23.29 -67.03 -13.10
N THR A 26 -22.06 -67.15 -12.54
CA THR A 26 -21.04 -68.26 -12.60
C THR A 26 -19.57 -67.91 -12.98
N GLY A 27 -18.59 -68.42 -12.19
CA GLY A 27 -17.19 -68.67 -12.61
C GLY A 27 -16.04 -68.12 -11.71
N THR A 28 -15.40 -68.98 -10.91
CA THR A 28 -14.23 -68.81 -10.00
C THR A 28 -12.85 -69.02 -10.72
N PRO A 29 -11.66 -69.03 -10.05
CA PRO A 29 -10.92 -67.98 -9.29
C PRO A 29 -9.40 -67.88 -9.68
N SER A 30 -8.61 -67.06 -8.95
CA SER A 30 -7.13 -67.13 -8.67
C SER A 30 -6.13 -66.17 -9.38
N GLY A 31 -5.21 -65.59 -8.58
CA GLY A 31 -3.87 -65.11 -9.02
C GLY A 31 -3.40 -63.70 -8.56
N LEU A 32 -2.62 -63.63 -7.47
CA LEU A 32 -1.63 -62.55 -7.14
C LEU A 32 -0.22 -63.06 -7.56
N PRO A 33 0.89 -62.28 -7.45
CA PRO A 33 1.26 -60.94 -7.96
C PRO A 33 2.60 -60.99 -8.76
N ALA A 34 3.03 -59.94 -9.49
CA ALA A 34 4.42 -59.89 -10.02
C ALA A 34 5.00 -58.49 -10.26
N TYR A 35 6.28 -58.38 -9.91
CA TYR A 35 7.17 -57.22 -9.80
C TYR A 35 7.99 -57.00 -11.09
N GLY A 36 8.25 -55.72 -11.43
CA GLY A 36 9.52 -55.24 -12.01
C GLY A 36 9.78 -55.41 -13.52
N GLN A 37 10.12 -54.29 -14.19
CA GLN A 37 11.21 -54.32 -15.16
C GLN A 37 11.87 -52.94 -15.37
N TYR A 38 13.18 -52.93 -15.16
CA TYR A 38 14.14 -51.88 -15.53
C TYR A 38 14.49 -51.99 -17.02
N ALA A 39 14.74 -50.86 -17.68
CA ALA A 39 15.62 -50.81 -18.85
C ALA A 39 16.46 -49.51 -18.86
N THR A 40 17.77 -49.74 -18.78
CA THR A 40 18.95 -48.86 -18.88
C THR A 40 19.13 -48.26 -20.29
N GLY A 41 19.51 -46.98 -20.47
CA GLY A 41 20.92 -46.57 -20.64
C GLY A 41 21.10 -45.52 -21.79
N PRO A 42 22.29 -44.90 -21.97
CA PRO A 42 22.46 -43.43 -21.98
C PRO A 42 23.19 -42.79 -23.19
N THR A 43 23.47 -41.46 -23.07
CA THR A 43 24.36 -40.55 -23.86
C THR A 43 23.69 -39.78 -25.01
N GLY A 44 23.85 -38.46 -25.22
CA GLY A 44 24.58 -37.37 -24.55
C GLY A 44 24.34 -36.07 -25.35
N GLY A 45 24.41 -34.88 -24.73
CA GLY A 45 24.38 -33.62 -25.46
C GLY A 45 23.99 -32.36 -24.67
N GLY A 46 24.99 -31.57 -24.28
CA GLY A 46 24.90 -30.09 -24.16
C GLY A 46 24.56 -29.50 -22.77
N PRO A 47 25.39 -28.60 -22.22
CA PRO A 47 25.03 -27.80 -21.05
C PRO A 47 24.18 -26.62 -21.49
N SER A 48 22.87 -26.67 -21.26
CA SER A 48 21.98 -25.52 -21.37
C SER A 48 21.31 -25.26 -20.02
N GLY A 49 21.64 -24.10 -19.44
CA GLY A 49 21.04 -23.63 -18.19
C GLY A 49 19.55 -23.35 -18.38
N GLY A 50 18.72 -24.25 -17.87
CA GLY A 50 17.26 -24.14 -17.88
C GLY A 50 16.69 -23.77 -16.50
N PRO A 51 15.55 -23.05 -16.43
CA PRO A 51 14.92 -22.68 -15.16
C PRO A 51 14.46 -23.92 -14.39
N GLY A 52 14.65 -23.89 -13.07
CA GLY A 52 14.45 -25.00 -12.14
C GLY A 52 13.23 -25.88 -12.40
N ASN A 53 13.50 -27.18 -12.47
CA ASN A 53 12.58 -28.28 -12.66
C ASN A 53 11.64 -28.43 -11.46
N TYR A 54 10.47 -27.80 -11.50
CA TYR A 54 9.38 -28.11 -10.56
C TYR A 54 8.65 -29.38 -11.02
N PRO A 55 8.29 -30.31 -10.11
CA PRO A 55 7.59 -31.54 -10.47
C PRO A 55 6.27 -31.24 -11.20
N PRO A 56 5.96 -31.93 -12.33
CA PRO A 56 4.73 -31.69 -13.08
C PRO A 56 3.54 -32.33 -12.33
N GLY A 57 2.60 -31.53 -11.84
CA GLY A 57 1.36 -32.07 -11.26
C GLY A 57 0.57 -31.20 -10.27
N LEU A 58 1.15 -30.10 -9.76
CA LEU A 58 0.45 -29.17 -8.85
C LEU A 58 0.13 -27.82 -9.51
N TRP A 59 -0.39 -27.88 -10.73
CA TRP A 59 -0.94 -26.71 -11.40
C TRP A 59 -2.29 -26.36 -10.79
N VAL A 60 -2.29 -25.58 -9.71
CA VAL A 60 -3.50 -24.91 -9.24
C VAL A 60 -3.91 -23.92 -10.35
N PRO A 61 -5.13 -24.00 -10.90
CA PRO A 61 -5.63 -23.02 -11.86
C PRO A 61 -5.39 -21.61 -11.32
N LYS A 62 -4.96 -20.68 -12.18
CA LYS A 62 -4.89 -19.24 -11.89
C LYS A 62 -6.16 -18.57 -12.40
N PRO A 63 -7.28 -18.57 -11.67
CA PRO A 63 -8.43 -17.77 -12.07
C PRO A 63 -8.16 -16.27 -11.91
N GLY A 64 -7.08 -15.84 -11.23
CA GLY A 64 -6.73 -14.43 -11.02
C GLY A 64 -5.23 -14.09 -11.05
N ILE A 65 -4.89 -12.91 -10.54
CA ILE A 65 -3.54 -12.29 -10.66
C ILE A 65 -2.44 -12.87 -9.75
N ILE A 66 -2.79 -13.74 -8.79
CA ILE A 66 -1.84 -14.36 -7.84
C ILE A 66 -2.16 -15.85 -7.64
N PRO A 67 -1.18 -16.67 -7.21
CA PRO A 67 -1.47 -18.05 -6.79
C PRO A 67 -2.29 -18.07 -5.49
N LEU A 68 -3.17 -19.06 -5.35
CA LEU A 68 -3.98 -19.30 -4.14
C LEU A 68 -3.17 -20.03 -3.05
N ARG A 69 -2.00 -19.50 -2.71
CA ARG A 69 -1.10 -20.03 -1.68
C ARG A 69 -0.49 -18.87 -0.89
N PRO A 70 0.10 -19.12 0.29
CA PRO A 70 0.86 -18.11 1.00
C PRO A 70 1.91 -17.45 0.08
N LEU A 71 1.80 -16.12 -0.08
CA LEU A 71 2.54 -15.38 -1.10
C LEU A 71 4.01 -15.21 -0.70
N ARG A 72 4.92 -15.39 -1.65
CA ARG A 72 6.31 -14.96 -1.53
C ARG A 72 6.43 -13.48 -1.96
N PHE A 73 7.56 -12.84 -1.63
CA PHE A 73 7.81 -11.46 -2.04
C PHE A 73 7.66 -11.26 -3.56
N GLY A 74 8.23 -12.17 -4.37
CA GLY A 74 8.07 -12.12 -5.83
C GLY A 74 6.62 -12.27 -6.30
N ASP A 75 5.80 -13.07 -5.60
CA ASP A 75 4.37 -13.21 -5.93
C ASP A 75 3.61 -11.89 -5.65
N ILE A 76 3.99 -11.16 -4.60
CA ILE A 76 3.39 -9.87 -4.24
C ILE A 76 3.74 -8.81 -5.29
N VAL A 77 5.01 -8.69 -5.68
CA VAL A 77 5.45 -7.72 -6.68
C VAL A 77 4.83 -8.04 -8.05
N ASN A 78 4.89 -9.30 -8.49
CA ASN A 78 4.26 -9.73 -9.74
C ASN A 78 2.74 -9.54 -9.71
N GLY A 79 2.11 -9.84 -8.57
CA GLY A 79 0.69 -9.62 -8.36
C GLY A 79 0.32 -8.14 -8.43
N ALA A 80 1.13 -7.24 -7.88
CA ALA A 80 0.89 -5.79 -7.95
C ALA A 80 0.91 -5.30 -9.40
N PHE A 81 1.90 -5.71 -10.19
CA PHE A 81 1.92 -5.43 -11.64
C PHE A 81 0.79 -6.13 -12.40
N GLY A 82 0.41 -7.34 -11.98
CA GLY A 82 -0.75 -8.05 -12.52
C GLY A 82 -2.05 -7.29 -12.28
N ALA A 83 -2.23 -6.71 -11.09
CA ALA A 83 -3.39 -5.88 -10.76
C ALA A 83 -3.45 -4.62 -11.63
N ILE A 84 -2.30 -3.97 -11.84
CA ILE A 84 -2.17 -2.79 -12.71
C ILE A 84 -2.58 -3.13 -14.14
N ARG A 85 -2.09 -4.24 -14.69
CA ARG A 85 -2.41 -4.70 -16.04
C ARG A 85 -3.86 -5.16 -16.19
N ALA A 86 -4.44 -5.77 -15.16
CA ALA A 86 -5.82 -6.24 -15.19
C ALA A 86 -6.83 -5.09 -15.22
N ASN A 87 -6.53 -3.95 -14.60
CA ASN A 87 -7.45 -2.82 -14.52
C ASN A 87 -6.76 -1.45 -14.56
N PRO A 88 -6.12 -1.08 -15.67
CA PRO A 88 -5.35 0.17 -15.78
C PRO A 88 -6.24 1.42 -15.64
N ALA A 89 -7.51 1.34 -16.04
CA ALA A 89 -8.45 2.46 -15.94
C ALA A 89 -8.74 2.84 -14.48
N VAL A 90 -8.93 1.86 -13.59
CA VAL A 90 -9.09 2.14 -12.15
C VAL A 90 -7.76 2.53 -11.53
N MET A 91 -6.69 1.82 -11.89
CA MET A 91 -5.38 1.99 -11.27
C MET A 91 -4.76 3.35 -11.63
N PHE A 92 -4.64 3.68 -12.90
CA PHE A 92 -4.03 4.94 -13.34
C PHE A 92 -5.06 6.05 -13.52
N GLY A 93 -6.22 5.75 -14.12
CA GLY A 93 -7.22 6.77 -14.44
C GLY A 93 -7.77 7.47 -13.20
N MET A 94 -8.24 6.71 -12.19
CA MET A 94 -8.70 7.33 -10.95
C MET A 94 -7.56 8.00 -10.19
N SER A 95 -6.38 7.36 -10.13
CA SER A 95 -5.24 7.93 -9.42
C SER A 95 -4.83 9.26 -10.00
N PHE A 96 -4.75 9.36 -11.32
CA PHE A 96 -4.43 10.59 -12.02
C PHE A 96 -5.48 11.67 -11.74
N LEU A 97 -6.77 11.36 -11.88
CA LEU A 97 -7.83 12.34 -11.63
C LEU A 97 -7.81 12.87 -10.18
N VAL A 98 -7.69 11.98 -9.20
CA VAL A 98 -7.63 12.36 -7.79
C VAL A 98 -6.36 13.17 -7.50
N MET A 99 -5.21 12.69 -7.96
CA MET A 99 -3.93 13.37 -7.70
C MET A 99 -3.79 14.68 -8.47
N LEU A 100 -4.44 14.83 -9.63
CA LEU A 100 -4.50 16.09 -10.36
C LEU A 100 -5.28 17.16 -9.58
N VAL A 101 -6.42 16.78 -8.96
CA VAL A 101 -7.18 17.70 -8.10
C VAL A 101 -6.36 18.09 -6.87
N VAL A 102 -5.71 17.11 -6.22
CA VAL A 102 -4.81 17.36 -5.08
C VAL A 102 -3.68 18.29 -5.48
N ALA A 103 -3.06 18.06 -6.64
CA ALA A 103 -1.96 18.87 -7.14
C ALA A 103 -2.39 20.29 -7.50
N ALA A 104 -3.57 20.47 -8.10
CA ALA A 104 -4.11 21.80 -8.39
C ALA A 104 -4.34 22.60 -7.10
N ILE A 105 -4.99 22.00 -6.10
CA ILE A 105 -5.22 22.65 -4.80
C ILE A 105 -3.89 22.92 -4.08
N GLY A 106 -3.00 21.93 -4.06
CA GLY A 106 -1.69 22.03 -3.44
C GLY A 106 -0.82 23.10 -4.08
N GLY A 107 -0.83 23.21 -5.41
CA GLY A 107 -0.08 24.22 -6.15
C GLY A 107 -0.58 25.64 -5.89
N VAL A 108 -1.90 25.84 -5.88
CA VAL A 108 -2.50 27.14 -5.51
C VAL A 108 -2.09 27.52 -4.09
N PHE A 109 -2.23 26.59 -3.14
CA PHE A 109 -1.90 26.84 -1.74
C PHE A 109 -0.41 27.15 -1.55
N SER A 110 0.45 26.36 -2.21
CA SER A 110 1.91 26.53 -2.17
C SER A 110 2.35 27.88 -2.73
N TYR A 111 1.77 28.30 -3.85
CA TYR A 111 2.05 29.60 -4.46
C TYR A 111 1.73 30.77 -3.52
N TYR A 112 0.58 30.74 -2.84
CA TYR A 112 0.22 31.79 -1.87
C TYR A 112 1.08 31.74 -0.61
N THR A 113 1.40 30.54 -0.12
CA THR A 113 2.23 30.34 1.08
C THR A 113 3.65 30.87 0.82
N GLU A 114 4.25 30.54 -0.31
CA GLU A 114 5.57 31.03 -0.71
C GLU A 114 5.62 32.56 -0.74
N ARG A 115 4.62 33.21 -1.34
CA ARG A 115 4.54 34.67 -1.36
C ARG A 115 4.42 35.29 0.02
N GLN A 116 3.61 34.67 0.88
CA GLN A 116 3.47 35.11 2.26
C GLN A 116 4.77 34.96 3.05
N LEU A 117 5.55 33.91 2.79
CA LEU A 117 6.86 33.69 3.42
C LEU A 117 7.89 34.70 2.90
N LEU A 118 7.95 34.94 1.60
CA LEU A 118 8.84 35.94 1.01
C LEU A 118 8.53 37.37 1.51
N ALA A 119 7.25 37.70 1.71
CA ALA A 119 6.85 38.99 2.28
C ALA A 119 7.26 39.18 3.74
N GLN A 120 7.54 38.09 4.46
CA GLN A 120 7.96 38.09 5.87
C GLN A 120 9.46 37.82 6.03
N ALA A 121 10.19 37.54 4.95
CA ALA A 121 11.60 37.21 5.01
C ALA A 121 12.43 38.45 5.36
N SER A 122 13.05 38.45 6.56
CA SER A 122 14.05 39.43 6.96
C SER A 122 15.46 38.90 6.67
N ALA A 123 16.35 39.77 6.17
CA ALA A 123 17.75 39.40 5.86
C ALA A 123 18.62 39.24 7.12
N ASP A 124 18.19 39.80 8.25
CA ASP A 124 18.93 39.86 9.51
C ASP A 124 18.40 38.87 10.57
N ALA A 125 17.68 37.81 10.15
CA ALA A 125 17.04 36.87 11.07
C ALA A 125 18.05 36.13 11.95
N ASN A 126 18.03 36.41 13.25
CA ASN A 126 18.82 35.68 14.24
C ASN A 126 18.20 34.30 14.53
N LEU A 127 18.96 33.40 15.17
CA LEU A 127 18.50 32.03 15.52
C LEU A 127 17.17 32.01 16.30
N GLU A 128 16.90 33.05 17.10
CA GLU A 128 15.66 33.20 17.86
C GLU A 128 14.46 33.54 16.96
N GLU A 129 14.64 34.43 15.98
CA GLU A 129 13.60 34.73 14.98
C GLU A 129 13.35 33.55 14.04
N LEU A 130 14.41 32.78 13.71
CA LEU A 130 14.28 31.52 12.98
C LEU A 130 13.47 30.49 13.78
N TRP A 131 13.68 30.39 15.10
CA TRP A 131 12.90 29.51 15.96
C TRP A 131 11.42 29.92 16.04
N GLU A 132 11.14 31.21 16.25
CA GLU A 132 9.78 31.74 16.34
C GLU A 132 9.02 31.68 15.00
N SER A 133 9.73 31.70 13.88
CA SER A 133 9.13 31.62 12.54
C SER A 133 8.81 30.19 12.08
N ILE A 134 9.33 29.13 12.72
CA ILE A 134 9.07 27.73 12.32
C ILE A 134 7.59 27.38 12.40
N LEU A 135 6.92 27.67 13.52
CA LEU A 135 5.51 27.29 13.69
C LEU A 135 4.58 28.02 12.68
N PRO A 136 4.65 29.36 12.56
CA PRO A 136 3.83 30.11 11.60
C PRO A 136 4.11 29.74 10.14
N SER A 137 5.36 29.41 9.78
CA SER A 137 5.74 29.01 8.42
C SER A 137 5.35 27.57 8.07
N THR A 138 5.34 26.67 9.06
CA THR A 138 5.05 25.24 8.85
C THR A 138 3.55 24.94 8.82
N LEU A 139 2.74 25.64 9.62
CA LEU A 139 1.30 25.37 9.74
C LEU A 139 0.55 25.42 8.39
N PRO A 140 0.76 26.41 7.51
CA PRO A 140 0.14 26.44 6.19
C PRO A 140 0.53 25.21 5.35
N MET A 141 1.79 24.78 5.37
CA MET A 141 2.28 23.64 4.58
C MET A 141 1.60 22.31 4.96
N LEU A 142 1.02 22.22 6.16
CA LEU A 142 0.29 21.04 6.59
C LEU A 142 -1.00 20.84 5.80
N VAL A 143 -1.65 21.89 5.29
CA VAL A 143 -2.94 21.76 4.60
C VAL A 143 -2.82 20.95 3.30
N PRO A 144 -1.91 21.28 2.35
CA PRO A 144 -1.68 20.46 1.17
C PRO A 144 -1.21 19.04 1.50
N LEU A 145 -0.36 18.90 2.53
CA LEU A 145 0.13 17.61 2.98
C LEU A 145 -1.03 16.73 3.47
N LEU A 146 -1.88 17.23 4.36
CA LEU A 146 -3.04 16.51 4.89
C LEU A 146 -4.02 16.15 3.76
N LEU A 147 -4.27 17.07 2.83
CA LEU A 147 -5.10 16.79 1.66
C LEU A 147 -4.54 15.61 0.83
N ALA A 148 -3.24 15.61 0.56
CA ALA A 148 -2.57 14.54 -0.17
C ALA A 148 -2.63 13.20 0.60
N LEU A 149 -2.41 13.20 1.91
CA LEU A 149 -2.50 12.01 2.75
C LEU A 149 -3.93 11.43 2.79
N LEU A 150 -4.95 12.29 2.89
CA LEU A 150 -6.35 11.86 2.84
C LEU A 150 -6.71 11.30 1.46
N ALA A 151 -6.32 11.99 0.38
CA ALA A 151 -6.60 11.56 -0.98
C ALA A 151 -5.94 10.23 -1.33
N THR A 152 -4.66 10.06 -0.98
CA THR A 152 -3.92 8.80 -1.18
C THR A 152 -4.53 7.64 -0.39
N THR A 153 -5.07 7.89 0.81
CA THR A 153 -5.74 6.85 1.59
C THR A 153 -7.09 6.43 0.98
N VAL A 154 -7.90 7.40 0.53
CA VAL A 154 -9.14 7.10 -0.21
C VAL A 154 -8.83 6.32 -1.48
N LEU A 155 -7.82 6.74 -2.23
CA LEU A 155 -7.37 6.09 -3.45
C LEU A 155 -6.86 4.68 -3.19
N SER A 156 -6.05 4.48 -2.16
CA SER A 156 -5.61 3.18 -1.69
C SER A 156 -6.79 2.27 -1.38
N GLY A 157 -7.84 2.81 -0.73
CA GLY A 157 -9.07 2.08 -0.48
C GLY A 157 -9.81 1.61 -1.73
N LEU A 158 -9.93 2.48 -2.74
CA LEU A 158 -10.51 2.16 -4.05
C LEU A 158 -9.68 1.06 -4.76
N ILE A 159 -8.36 1.18 -4.73
CA ILE A 159 -7.43 0.22 -5.34
C ILE A 159 -7.50 -1.13 -4.62
N VAL A 160 -7.55 -1.15 -3.29
CA VAL A 160 -7.66 -2.40 -2.51
C VAL A 160 -8.89 -3.20 -2.92
N LEU A 161 -10.03 -2.55 -3.13
CA LEU A 161 -11.24 -3.21 -3.65
C LEU A 161 -11.01 -3.78 -5.05
N ALA A 162 -10.40 -3.01 -5.96
CA ALA A 162 -10.11 -3.45 -7.32
C ALA A 162 -9.15 -4.65 -7.34
N VAL A 163 -8.10 -4.63 -6.52
CA VAL A 163 -7.13 -5.73 -6.38
C VAL A 163 -7.82 -6.98 -5.84
N SER A 164 -8.66 -6.84 -4.80
CA SER A 164 -9.40 -7.97 -4.22
C SER A 164 -10.27 -8.66 -5.27
N ARG A 165 -10.92 -7.91 -6.17
CA ARG A 165 -11.69 -8.48 -7.29
C ARG A 165 -10.78 -9.13 -8.34
N ALA A 166 -9.66 -8.49 -8.68
CA ALA A 166 -8.71 -9.00 -9.67
C ALA A 166 -8.04 -10.33 -9.22
N VAL A 167 -7.83 -10.50 -7.92
CA VAL A 167 -7.38 -11.78 -7.34
C VAL A 167 -8.40 -12.90 -7.59
N LEU A 168 -9.69 -12.58 -7.67
CA LEU A 168 -10.77 -13.50 -8.00
C LEU A 168 -11.09 -13.57 -9.51
N GLY A 169 -10.22 -13.05 -10.36
CA GLY A 169 -10.44 -13.05 -11.83
C GLY A 169 -11.47 -12.05 -12.33
N ARG A 170 -11.95 -11.14 -11.47
CA ARG A 170 -13.00 -10.16 -11.82
C ARG A 170 -12.42 -8.76 -11.92
N VAL A 171 -12.85 -8.02 -12.93
CA VAL A 171 -12.51 -6.60 -13.10
C VAL A 171 -13.76 -5.74 -12.92
N LEU A 172 -13.62 -4.62 -12.22
CA LEU A 172 -14.70 -3.64 -12.03
C LEU A 172 -14.33 -2.35 -12.75
N GLY A 173 -15.27 -1.78 -13.51
CA GLY A 173 -15.09 -0.46 -14.10
C GLY A 173 -15.02 0.66 -13.04
N PRO A 174 -14.47 1.84 -13.38
CA PRO A 174 -14.27 2.91 -12.41
C PRO A 174 -15.52 3.36 -11.66
N GLY A 175 -16.64 3.57 -12.37
CA GLY A 175 -17.90 3.96 -11.74
C GLY A 175 -18.42 2.92 -10.74
N ALA A 176 -18.19 1.63 -10.99
CA ALA A 176 -18.62 0.55 -10.11
C ALA A 176 -17.79 0.49 -8.82
N VAL A 177 -16.46 0.71 -8.91
CA VAL A 177 -15.57 0.81 -7.76
C VAL A 177 -15.96 2.02 -6.90
N TRP A 178 -16.17 3.18 -7.52
CA TRP A 178 -16.61 4.39 -6.82
C TRP A 178 -17.95 4.19 -6.10
N LYS A 179 -18.94 3.61 -6.78
CA LYS A 179 -20.27 3.36 -6.19
C LYS A 179 -20.22 2.46 -4.96
N GLN A 180 -19.30 1.48 -4.92
CA GLN A 180 -19.11 0.58 -3.78
C GLN A 180 -18.40 1.25 -2.59
N VAL A 181 -17.44 2.16 -2.84
CA VAL A 181 -16.62 2.76 -1.79
C VAL A 181 -17.17 4.11 -1.29
N ARG A 182 -17.92 4.86 -2.10
CA ARG A 182 -18.37 6.25 -1.76
C ARG A 182 -19.07 6.36 -0.41
N GLY A 183 -19.89 5.37 -0.05
CA GLY A 183 -20.61 5.36 1.24
C GLY A 183 -19.70 5.13 2.45
N ARG A 184 -18.47 4.68 2.23
CA ARG A 184 -17.45 4.44 3.27
C ARG A 184 -16.37 5.51 3.32
N ILE A 185 -16.39 6.51 2.42
CA ILE A 185 -15.40 7.60 2.42
C ILE A 185 -15.34 8.33 3.77
N PRO A 186 -16.45 8.70 4.43
CA PRO A 186 -16.37 9.36 5.74
C PRO A 186 -15.68 8.49 6.80
N ALA A 187 -15.98 7.19 6.81
CA ALA A 187 -15.33 6.24 7.71
C ALA A 187 -13.84 6.07 7.38
N LEU A 188 -13.46 6.08 6.09
CA LEU A 188 -12.06 6.06 5.66
C LEU A 188 -11.33 7.32 6.09
N LEU A 189 -11.91 8.51 5.89
CA LEU A 189 -11.30 9.77 6.31
C LEU A 189 -11.13 9.79 7.83
N GLY A 190 -12.15 9.40 8.59
CA GLY A 190 -12.06 9.29 10.06
C GLY A 190 -10.99 8.30 10.52
N LEU A 191 -10.92 7.13 9.89
CA LEU A 191 -9.84 6.16 10.15
C LEU A 191 -8.47 6.76 9.82
N THR A 192 -8.36 7.45 8.69
CA THR A 192 -7.11 8.06 8.20
C THR A 192 -6.59 9.08 9.19
N VAL A 193 -7.46 9.98 9.65
CA VAL A 193 -7.12 10.98 10.68
C VAL A 193 -6.64 10.28 11.96
N ILE A 194 -7.37 9.29 12.46
CA ILE A 194 -6.97 8.56 13.68
C ILE A 194 -5.61 7.87 13.48
N VAL A 195 -5.40 7.21 12.34
CA VAL A 195 -4.15 6.50 12.05
C VAL A 195 -2.98 7.48 11.96
N TYR A 196 -3.12 8.61 11.27
CA TYR A 196 -2.05 9.61 11.19
C TYR A 196 -1.79 10.30 12.53
N VAL A 197 -2.83 10.62 13.30
CA VAL A 197 -2.66 11.15 14.66
C VAL A 197 -1.86 10.17 15.51
N LEU A 198 -2.22 8.87 15.49
CA LEU A 198 -1.47 7.85 16.23
C LEU A 198 -0.02 7.72 15.74
N GLN A 199 0.23 7.82 14.43
CA GLN A 199 1.58 7.74 13.88
C GLN A 199 2.43 8.98 14.18
N LEU A 200 1.84 10.17 14.21
CA LEU A 200 2.55 11.44 14.45
C LEU A 200 2.74 11.75 15.93
N LEU A 201 1.87 11.24 16.81
CA LEU A 201 1.91 11.52 18.25
C LEU A 201 3.27 11.20 18.89
N PRO A 202 3.92 10.04 18.66
CA PRO A 202 5.22 9.75 19.25
C PRO A 202 6.28 10.80 18.87
N ALA A 203 6.35 11.15 17.58
CA ALA A 203 7.28 12.16 17.09
C ALA A 203 6.96 13.54 17.67
N ALA A 204 5.68 13.94 17.71
CA ALA A 204 5.25 15.23 18.25
C ALA A 204 5.57 15.38 19.75
N VAL A 205 5.29 14.34 20.55
CA VAL A 205 5.61 14.33 21.99
C VAL A 205 7.12 14.47 22.19
N ILE A 206 7.92 13.73 21.43
CA ILE A 206 9.37 13.81 21.53
C ILE A 206 9.87 15.19 21.11
N ILE A 207 9.42 15.74 19.99
CA ILE A 207 9.79 17.08 19.55
C ILE A 207 9.43 18.13 20.63
N ALA A 208 8.25 18.02 21.24
CA ALA A 208 7.82 18.92 22.31
C ALA A 208 8.70 18.81 23.57
N LEU A 209 9.05 17.58 23.99
CA LEU A 209 9.95 17.34 25.12
C LEU A 209 11.35 17.90 24.84
N LEU A 210 11.85 17.72 23.62
CA LEU A 210 13.16 18.21 23.20
C LEU A 210 13.20 19.73 23.11
N ALA A 211 12.14 20.36 22.59
CA ALA A 211 12.00 21.81 22.57
C ALA A 211 11.98 22.38 24.00
N GLY A 212 11.16 21.79 24.89
CA GLY A 212 11.14 22.17 26.30
C GLY A 212 12.50 22.02 26.98
N LEU A 213 13.18 20.89 26.74
CA LEU A 213 14.52 20.68 27.25
C LEU A 213 15.51 21.72 26.70
N ALA A 214 15.49 21.99 25.40
CA ALA A 214 16.36 23.00 24.78
C ALA A 214 16.18 24.40 25.41
N THR A 215 14.95 24.78 25.75
CA THR A 215 14.70 26.05 26.46
C THR A 215 15.30 26.08 27.87
N LEU A 216 15.24 24.97 28.61
CA LEU A 216 15.87 24.85 29.92
C LEU A 216 17.40 24.82 29.83
N MET A 217 17.93 24.29 28.72
CA MET A 217 19.36 24.19 28.48
C MET A 217 20.00 25.52 28.05
N ARG A 218 19.21 26.47 27.53
CA ARG A 218 19.69 27.71 26.89
C ARG A 218 20.70 28.50 27.73
N ASP A 219 20.44 28.63 29.03
CA ASP A 219 21.25 29.45 29.93
C ASP A 219 22.20 28.63 30.81
N SER A 220 22.24 27.32 30.61
CA SER A 220 22.88 26.39 31.55
C SER A 220 24.32 25.98 31.18
N GLY A 221 24.86 26.51 30.07
CA GLY A 221 26.27 26.32 29.68
C GLY A 221 26.64 24.89 29.25
N TRP A 222 25.67 24.10 28.77
CA TRP A 222 25.90 22.70 28.41
C TRP A 222 26.74 22.57 27.14
N ASP A 223 27.51 21.49 27.08
CA ASP A 223 28.24 21.10 25.88
C ASP A 223 27.28 20.90 24.68
N PRO A 224 27.53 21.56 23.53
CA PRO A 224 26.70 21.40 22.34
C PRO A 224 26.57 19.94 21.86
N GLY A 225 27.60 19.11 22.10
CA GLY A 225 27.58 17.68 21.78
C GLY A 225 26.56 16.91 22.62
N ALA A 226 26.50 17.19 23.92
CA ALA A 226 25.49 16.62 24.83
C ALA A 226 24.07 17.05 24.45
N ALA A 227 23.87 18.32 24.06
CA ALA A 227 22.57 18.82 23.60
C ALA A 227 22.10 18.11 22.31
N LEU A 228 23.01 17.92 21.33
CA LEU A 228 22.70 17.20 20.10
C LEU A 228 22.38 15.72 20.36
N PHE A 229 23.14 15.06 21.23
CA PHE A 229 22.86 13.67 21.61
C PHE A 229 21.47 13.51 22.24
N LEU A 230 21.10 14.43 23.13
CA LEU A 230 19.78 14.47 23.77
C LEU A 230 18.65 14.75 22.78
N LEU A 231 18.92 15.41 21.65
CA LEU A 231 17.94 15.63 20.58
C LEU A 231 17.79 14.39 19.68
N VAL A 232 18.90 13.82 19.24
CA VAL A 232 18.91 12.75 18.23
C VAL A 232 18.37 11.43 18.77
N VAL A 233 18.80 11.00 19.97
CA VAL A 233 18.45 9.67 20.49
C VAL A 233 16.94 9.52 20.75
N PRO A 234 16.27 10.44 21.46
CA PRO A 234 14.82 10.39 21.61
C PRO A 234 14.12 10.57 20.28
N GLY A 235 14.59 11.46 19.41
CA GLY A 235 14.06 11.66 18.05
C GLY A 235 13.98 10.36 17.25
N LEU A 236 15.05 9.56 17.28
CA LEU A 236 15.09 8.23 16.67
C LEU A 236 14.12 7.25 17.33
N GLY A 237 13.94 7.32 18.65
CA GLY A 237 12.93 6.54 19.37
C GLY A 237 11.50 6.86 18.91
N GLY A 238 11.20 8.14 18.67
CA GLY A 238 9.91 8.60 18.14
C GLY A 238 9.67 8.12 16.73
N LEU A 239 10.68 8.23 15.87
CA LEU A 239 10.62 7.73 14.50
C LEU A 239 10.44 6.21 14.47
N ALA A 240 11.13 5.46 15.34
CA ALA A 240 10.96 4.02 15.48
C ALA A 240 9.55 3.66 15.96
N ALA A 241 8.99 4.40 16.92
CA ALA A 241 7.62 4.22 17.39
C ALA A 241 6.58 4.52 16.29
N SER A 242 6.77 5.58 15.52
CA SER A 242 5.95 5.90 14.35
C SER A 242 6.01 4.79 13.30
N ALA A 243 7.21 4.32 12.95
CA ALA A 243 7.40 3.21 12.01
C ALA A 243 6.75 1.92 12.49
N TYR A 244 6.87 1.61 13.80
CA TYR A 244 6.17 0.49 14.41
C TYR A 244 4.65 0.61 14.23
N LEU A 245 4.07 1.76 14.56
CA LEU A 245 2.63 2.00 14.40
C LEU A 245 2.17 1.92 12.94
N SER A 246 2.96 2.43 11.99
CA SER A 246 2.64 2.35 10.55
C SER A 246 2.46 0.91 10.08
N ILE A 247 3.32 -0.02 10.53
CA ILE A 247 3.16 -1.44 10.19
C ILE A 247 2.01 -2.07 10.95
N ARG A 248 1.81 -1.72 12.23
CA ARG A 248 0.74 -2.28 13.06
C ARG A 248 -0.66 -1.89 12.56
N LEU A 249 -0.78 -0.71 11.97
CA LEU A 249 -2.02 -0.14 11.42
C LEU A 249 -2.15 -0.32 9.90
N LEU A 250 -1.19 -0.97 9.24
CA LEU A 250 -1.11 -1.13 7.78
C LEU A 250 -2.39 -1.68 7.15
N PHE A 251 -3.10 -2.59 7.84
CA PHE A 251 -4.29 -3.25 7.30
C PHE A 251 -5.60 -2.61 7.75
N ALA A 252 -5.58 -1.50 8.50
CA ALA A 252 -6.81 -0.89 9.01
C ALA A 252 -7.74 -0.45 7.86
N ALA A 253 -7.22 0.19 6.81
CA ALA A 253 -8.04 0.62 5.67
C ALA A 253 -8.57 -0.57 4.83
N PRO A 254 -7.75 -1.58 4.45
CA PRO A 254 -8.24 -2.79 3.81
C PRO A 254 -9.34 -3.50 4.61
N VAL A 255 -9.17 -3.65 5.92
CA VAL A 255 -10.19 -4.27 6.79
C VAL A 255 -11.49 -3.47 6.80
N LEU A 256 -11.40 -2.14 6.92
CA LEU A 256 -12.59 -1.27 6.97
C LEU A 256 -13.46 -1.42 5.72
N ILE A 257 -12.82 -1.52 4.55
CA ILE A 257 -13.50 -1.58 3.26
C ILE A 257 -13.97 -3.00 2.96
N LEU A 258 -13.07 -3.98 3.07
CA LEU A 258 -13.32 -5.35 2.62
C LEU A 258 -14.15 -6.14 3.63
N GLU A 259 -13.90 -5.96 4.93
CA GLU A 259 -14.68 -6.63 5.99
C GLU A 259 -15.91 -5.81 6.39
N LYS A 260 -16.13 -4.63 5.79
CA LYS A 260 -17.28 -3.74 6.05
C LYS A 260 -17.45 -3.38 7.53
N THR A 261 -16.37 -3.38 8.32
CA THR A 261 -16.38 -3.15 9.77
C THR A 261 -16.43 -1.65 10.15
N THR A 262 -16.53 -1.38 11.46
CA THR A 262 -16.37 -0.03 12.03
C THR A 262 -14.89 0.34 12.20
N VAL A 263 -14.58 1.63 12.34
CA VAL A 263 -13.20 2.15 12.46
C VAL A 263 -12.42 1.47 13.60
N GLY A 264 -13.02 1.39 14.79
CA GLY A 264 -12.36 0.75 15.94
C GLY A 264 -12.14 -0.75 15.77
N ALA A 265 -13.10 -1.45 15.14
CA ALA A 265 -12.96 -2.87 14.83
C ALA A 265 -11.84 -3.11 13.79
N ALA A 266 -11.75 -2.24 12.78
CA ALA A 266 -10.70 -2.30 11.77
C ALA A 266 -9.29 -2.12 12.34
N ILE A 267 -9.11 -1.18 13.28
CA ILE A 267 -7.84 -0.98 13.99
C ILE A 267 -7.47 -2.23 14.81
N LYS A 268 -8.38 -2.71 15.67
CA LYS A 268 -8.13 -3.91 16.50
C LYS A 268 -7.76 -5.11 15.64
N ARG A 269 -8.44 -5.29 14.51
CA ARG A 269 -8.18 -6.35 13.54
C ARG A 269 -6.81 -6.21 12.87
N SER A 270 -6.43 -5.01 12.44
CA SER A 270 -5.09 -4.74 11.90
C SER A 270 -3.99 -5.09 12.91
N LEU A 271 -4.17 -4.71 14.19
CA LEU A 271 -3.24 -5.05 15.26
C LEU A 271 -3.14 -6.57 15.49
N ALA A 272 -4.23 -7.32 15.33
CA ALA A 272 -4.18 -8.78 15.41
C ALA A 272 -3.40 -9.36 14.23
N LEU A 273 -3.72 -8.94 13.00
CA LEU A 273 -3.14 -9.44 11.74
C LEU A 273 -1.64 -9.15 11.61
N THR A 274 -1.12 -8.08 12.20
CA THR A 274 0.31 -7.69 12.03
C THR A 274 1.23 -8.26 13.13
N ARG A 275 0.68 -8.83 14.22
CA ARG A 275 1.45 -9.15 15.46
C ARG A 275 2.62 -10.11 15.27
N ARG A 276 2.44 -11.20 14.52
CA ARG A 276 3.47 -12.25 14.33
C ARG A 276 4.28 -12.09 13.05
N SER A 277 3.92 -11.15 12.18
CA SER A 277 4.51 -10.98 10.85
C SER A 277 5.18 -9.61 10.68
N PHE A 278 5.36 -8.86 11.77
CA PHE A 278 5.87 -7.48 11.76
C PHE A 278 7.11 -7.31 10.89
N TRP A 279 8.19 -8.06 11.14
CA TRP A 279 9.46 -7.91 10.41
C TRP A 279 9.34 -8.20 8.91
N ARG A 280 8.51 -9.18 8.54
CA ARG A 280 8.24 -9.48 7.13
C ARG A 280 7.46 -8.36 6.47
N LEU A 281 6.43 -7.84 7.14
CA LEU A 281 5.63 -6.71 6.62
C LEU A 281 6.48 -5.45 6.51
N PHE A 282 7.26 -5.14 7.55
CA PHE A 282 8.18 -4.02 7.59
C PHE A 282 9.19 -4.07 6.44
N GLY A 283 9.88 -5.20 6.26
CA GLY A 283 10.84 -5.37 5.16
C GLY A 283 10.20 -5.22 3.78
N ILE A 284 9.03 -5.81 3.55
CA ILE A 284 8.34 -5.69 2.25
C ILE A 284 7.89 -4.25 2.01
N ILE A 285 7.29 -3.58 3.00
CA ILE A 285 6.84 -2.18 2.87
C ILE A 285 8.02 -1.24 2.64
N ILE A 286 9.17 -1.44 3.31
CA ILE A 286 10.39 -0.66 3.03
C ILE A 286 10.85 -0.87 1.59
N VAL A 287 10.98 -2.11 1.14
CA VAL A 287 11.45 -2.38 -0.24
C VAL A 287 10.47 -1.80 -1.26
N THR A 288 9.17 -2.00 -1.07
CA THR A 288 8.12 -1.41 -1.91
C THR A 288 8.18 0.12 -1.90
N GLY A 289 8.42 0.73 -0.73
CA GLY A 289 8.58 2.17 -0.56
C GLY A 289 9.81 2.70 -1.29
N ILE A 290 10.95 2.01 -1.21
CA ILE A 290 12.18 2.37 -1.94
C ILE A 290 11.94 2.28 -3.44
N LEU A 291 11.33 1.20 -3.94
CA LEU A 291 11.02 1.04 -5.36
C LEU A 291 10.07 2.14 -5.86
N ALA A 292 9.02 2.43 -5.09
CA ALA A 292 8.10 3.53 -5.42
C ALA A 292 8.81 4.89 -5.38
N GLY A 293 9.70 5.11 -4.41
CA GLY A 293 10.51 6.32 -4.28
C GLY A 293 11.46 6.53 -5.45
N ILE A 294 12.14 5.47 -5.91
CA ILE A 294 13.01 5.53 -7.10
C ILE A 294 12.20 5.90 -8.34
N VAL A 295 11.03 5.27 -8.55
CA VAL A 295 10.14 5.60 -9.67
C VAL A 295 9.64 7.04 -9.56
N SER A 296 9.21 7.47 -8.38
CA SER A 296 8.76 8.85 -8.13
C SER A 296 9.86 9.86 -8.42
N GLY A 297 11.07 9.61 -7.91
CA GLY A 297 12.23 10.49 -8.05
C GLY A 297 12.68 10.57 -9.51
N PHE A 298 12.68 9.45 -10.23
CA PHE A 298 12.95 9.41 -11.67
C PHE A 298 11.93 10.25 -12.44
N ILE A 299 10.63 10.02 -12.26
CA ILE A 299 9.58 10.80 -12.95
C ILE A 299 9.70 12.29 -12.60
N SER A 300 9.91 12.59 -11.33
CA SER A 300 10.00 13.98 -10.85
C SER A 300 11.26 14.66 -11.37
N SER A 301 12.39 13.97 -11.55
CA SER A 301 13.63 14.60 -12.02
C SER A 301 13.51 15.13 -13.45
N PHE A 302 12.79 14.42 -14.34
CA PHE A 302 12.51 14.89 -15.71
C PHE A 302 11.65 16.16 -15.77
N ILE A 303 11.00 16.52 -14.67
CA ILE A 303 10.10 17.68 -14.60
C ILE A 303 10.75 18.79 -13.77
N THR A 304 11.23 18.45 -12.58
CA THR A 304 11.83 19.40 -11.64
C THR A 304 13.16 19.95 -12.14
N LEU A 305 14.06 19.12 -12.71
CA LEU A 305 15.38 19.62 -13.14
C LEU A 305 15.29 20.67 -14.25
N PRO A 306 14.49 20.48 -15.33
CA PRO A 306 14.32 21.53 -16.34
C PRO A 306 13.69 22.80 -15.79
N VAL A 307 12.70 22.68 -14.89
CA VAL A 307 12.08 23.85 -14.24
C VAL A 307 13.11 24.60 -13.41
N LEU A 308 13.89 23.91 -12.57
CA LEU A 308 14.93 24.54 -11.76
C LEU A 308 16.02 25.19 -12.61
N ALA A 309 16.47 24.52 -13.68
CA ALA A 309 17.46 25.09 -14.61
C ALA A 309 16.93 26.35 -15.30
N PHE A 310 15.68 26.33 -15.77
CA PHE A 310 15.04 27.50 -16.33
C PHE A 310 14.95 28.64 -15.31
N MET A 311 14.51 28.34 -14.09
CA MET A 311 14.40 29.31 -13.00
C MET A 311 15.76 29.93 -12.66
N SER A 312 16.83 29.14 -12.59
CA SER A 312 18.17 29.68 -12.28
C SER A 312 18.71 30.70 -13.28
N ILE A 313 18.19 30.71 -14.51
CA ILE A 313 18.62 31.63 -15.58
C ILE A 313 17.63 32.79 -15.73
N SER A 314 16.34 32.54 -15.49
CA SER A 314 15.25 33.47 -15.84
C SER A 314 14.60 34.18 -14.66
N SER A 315 14.89 33.78 -13.43
CA SER A 315 14.23 34.30 -12.23
C SER A 315 15.23 34.77 -11.18
N ASP A 316 14.91 35.90 -10.55
CA ASP A 316 15.60 36.40 -9.38
C ASP A 316 15.19 35.56 -8.15
N PRO A 317 16.13 34.99 -7.37
CA PRO A 317 15.82 34.21 -6.17
C PRO A 317 15.01 34.96 -5.09
N SER A 318 15.00 36.29 -5.13
CA SER A 318 14.18 37.13 -4.25
C SER A 318 12.72 37.22 -4.65
N GLN A 319 12.37 36.71 -5.84
CA GLN A 319 11.01 36.72 -6.37
C GLN A 319 10.33 35.37 -6.19
N ALA A 320 9.01 35.41 -5.99
CA ALA A 320 8.21 34.20 -5.87
C ALA A 320 8.24 33.38 -7.18
N THR A 321 8.20 32.06 -7.03
CA THR A 321 8.12 31.12 -8.16
C THR A 321 6.94 31.48 -9.07
N PRO A 322 7.16 31.65 -10.39
CA PRO A 322 6.10 31.95 -11.34
C PRO A 322 4.98 30.91 -11.28
N PRO A 323 3.70 31.31 -11.40
CA PRO A 323 2.57 30.38 -11.34
C PRO A 323 2.67 29.21 -12.32
N ALA A 324 3.22 29.45 -13.51
CA ALA A 324 3.45 28.41 -14.51
C ALA A 324 4.46 27.35 -14.05
N ALA A 325 5.55 27.76 -13.39
CA ALA A 325 6.54 26.83 -12.85
C ALA A 325 5.94 26.00 -11.70
N VAL A 326 5.17 26.63 -10.80
CA VAL A 326 4.43 25.91 -9.75
C VAL A 326 3.47 24.89 -10.36
N ALA A 327 2.69 25.28 -11.37
CA ALA A 327 1.75 24.37 -12.03
C ALA A 327 2.45 23.15 -12.65
N VAL A 328 3.60 23.34 -13.30
CA VAL A 328 4.39 22.24 -13.89
C VAL A 328 4.95 21.31 -12.81
N LEU A 329 5.47 21.84 -11.70
CA LEU A 329 5.99 21.04 -10.59
C LEU A 329 4.91 20.17 -9.95
N TYR A 330 3.74 20.75 -9.67
CA TYR A 330 2.62 20.03 -9.07
C TYR A 330 1.98 19.02 -10.04
N LEU A 331 1.90 19.35 -11.33
CA LEU A 331 1.50 18.38 -12.36
C LEU A 331 2.48 17.19 -12.40
N GLY A 332 3.78 17.46 -12.29
CA GLY A 332 4.79 16.41 -12.20
C GLY A 332 4.64 15.52 -10.98
N GLN A 333 4.33 16.11 -9.83
CA GLN A 333 4.02 15.35 -8.62
C GLN A 333 2.76 14.49 -8.78
N ALA A 334 1.70 14.99 -9.43
CA ALA A 334 0.50 14.22 -9.73
C ALA A 334 0.81 13.03 -10.66
N LEU A 335 1.63 13.25 -11.69
CA LEU A 335 2.08 12.20 -12.60
C LEU A 335 2.89 11.13 -11.86
N ALA A 336 3.88 11.52 -11.05
CA ALA A 336 4.65 10.57 -10.24
C ALA A 336 3.76 9.76 -9.28
N SER A 337 2.80 10.42 -8.65
CA SER A 337 1.84 9.78 -7.72
C SER A 337 0.89 8.81 -8.41
N THR A 338 0.55 9.07 -9.68
CA THR A 338 -0.29 8.20 -10.50
C THR A 338 0.30 6.80 -10.66
N PHE A 339 1.63 6.67 -10.70
CA PHE A 339 2.30 5.38 -10.80
C PHE A 339 2.57 4.72 -9.45
N THR A 340 2.94 5.52 -8.46
CA THR A 340 3.42 5.01 -7.17
C THR A 340 2.29 4.61 -6.22
N VAL A 341 1.18 5.34 -6.21
CA VAL A 341 0.04 5.03 -5.33
C VAL A 341 -0.62 3.69 -5.68
N PRO A 342 -0.93 3.36 -6.95
CA PRO A 342 -1.44 2.04 -7.33
C PRO A 342 -0.53 0.89 -6.94
N PHE A 343 0.77 1.05 -7.14
CA PHE A 343 1.75 0.01 -6.83
C PHE A 343 1.83 -0.28 -5.33
N THR A 344 1.89 0.77 -4.51
CA THR A 344 1.97 0.64 -3.04
C THR A 344 0.65 0.13 -2.44
N ALA A 345 -0.49 0.61 -2.94
CA ALA A 345 -1.81 0.16 -2.53
C ALA A 345 -2.07 -1.30 -2.94
N ALA A 346 -1.71 -1.70 -4.17
CA ALA A 346 -1.82 -3.09 -4.61
C ALA A 346 -0.94 -4.02 -3.80
N THR A 347 0.30 -3.62 -3.51
CA THR A 347 1.17 -4.37 -2.61
C THR A 347 0.54 -4.55 -1.23
N THR A 348 -0.02 -3.48 -0.65
CA THR A 348 -0.69 -3.52 0.66
C THR A 348 -1.92 -4.43 0.65
N ALA A 349 -2.73 -4.39 -0.42
CA ALA A 349 -3.88 -5.26 -0.60
C ALA A 349 -3.48 -6.74 -0.69
N LEU A 350 -2.41 -7.05 -1.42
CA LEU A 350 -1.90 -8.42 -1.54
C LEU A 350 -1.28 -8.92 -0.24
N LEU A 351 -0.59 -8.05 0.51
CA LEU A 351 -0.11 -8.38 1.86
C LEU A 351 -1.26 -8.67 2.82
N TYR A 352 -2.36 -7.92 2.73
CA TYR A 352 -3.56 -8.19 3.51
C TYR A 352 -4.16 -9.56 3.15
N ILE A 353 -4.31 -9.86 1.86
CA ILE A 353 -4.80 -11.17 1.37
C ILE A 353 -3.87 -12.30 1.82
N ASP A 354 -2.54 -12.13 1.74
CA ASP A 354 -1.56 -13.10 2.24
C ASP A 354 -1.72 -13.36 3.74
N GLN A 355 -1.96 -12.33 4.55
CA GLN A 355 -2.19 -12.51 5.98
C GLN A 355 -3.49 -13.27 6.26
N ARG A 356 -4.53 -13.06 5.46
CA ARG A 356 -5.78 -13.83 5.59
C ARG A 356 -5.57 -15.30 5.21
N ILE A 357 -4.93 -15.57 4.07
CA ILE A 357 -4.56 -16.94 3.63
C ILE A 357 -3.79 -17.66 4.77
N ARG A 358 -2.72 -17.05 5.28
CA ARG A 358 -1.85 -17.66 6.29
C ARG A 358 -2.49 -17.88 7.67
N ARG A 359 -3.50 -17.10 8.03
CA ARG A 359 -4.04 -17.07 9.41
C ARG A 359 -5.47 -17.54 9.55
N GLU A 360 -6.23 -17.55 8.45
CA GLU A 360 -7.64 -17.90 8.43
C GLU A 360 -7.91 -19.18 7.62
N SER A 361 -6.86 -19.84 7.10
CA SER A 361 -6.99 -21.09 6.31
C SER A 361 -8.01 -21.00 5.18
N LEU A 362 -8.06 -19.84 4.50
CA LEU A 362 -8.87 -19.61 3.30
C LEU A 362 -8.57 -20.63 2.18
N ASP A 363 -7.42 -21.29 2.27
CA ASP A 363 -6.93 -22.36 1.42
C ASP A 363 -7.93 -23.52 1.33
N VAL A 364 -8.63 -23.84 2.43
CA VAL A 364 -9.61 -24.94 2.50
C VAL A 364 -10.95 -24.55 1.87
N GLU A 365 -11.36 -23.29 2.01
CA GLU A 365 -12.60 -22.77 1.42
C GLU A 365 -12.43 -22.43 -0.08
N LEU A 366 -11.27 -21.88 -0.47
CA LEU A 366 -10.95 -21.59 -1.88
C LEU A 366 -10.69 -22.87 -2.70
N ALA A 367 -10.09 -23.90 -2.11
CA ALA A 367 -9.98 -25.20 -2.76
C ALA A 367 -11.36 -25.85 -3.00
N ARG A 368 -12.33 -25.63 -2.10
CA ARG A 368 -13.71 -26.09 -2.30
C ARG A 368 -14.46 -25.26 -3.35
N ALA A 369 -14.33 -23.94 -3.34
CA ALA A 369 -15.02 -23.05 -4.28
C ALA A 369 -14.46 -23.08 -5.71
N ALA A 370 -13.23 -23.54 -5.90
CA ALA A 370 -12.64 -23.76 -7.24
C ALA A 370 -12.87 -25.19 -7.79
N GLN A 371 -13.41 -26.09 -6.95
CA GLN A 371 -13.83 -27.44 -7.34
C GLN A 371 -15.34 -27.52 -7.65
N GLN A 372 -16.08 -26.45 -7.36
CA GLN A 372 -17.45 -26.19 -7.81
C GLN A 372 -17.41 -25.26 -9.02
#